data_AF-A0A0Q3RYR5-F1
#
_entry.id   AF-A0A0Q3RYR5-F1
#
_cell.length_a   1.000
_cell.length_b   1.000
_cell.length_c   1.000
_cell.angle_alpha   90.00
_cell.angle_beta   90.00
_cell.angle_gamma   90.00
#
_symmetry.space_group_name_H-M   'P 1'
#
loop_
_entity.id
_entity.type
_entity.pdbx_description
1 polymer ?
#
loop_
_entity_poly.entity_id
_entity_poly.type
_entity_poly.pdbx_seq_one_letter_code
_entity_poly.pdbx_strand_id
1 'polypeptide(L)'
;MWSYFKFEFLQFIFNKKNIAIYVILLFFSCYYALKIAPAYNPIEKVDVSEMEARYLTREEFLKNVEINDGTHPLTKFAAQIFPEWNEYDKERLEAIKQHNLNEYAEATFKWYAYSDAIIFRYGGDFLYYNPRYYTYGNNYAREDGHFAYSYSASRFEGYTKGKSDLTINVFEERTALQTLQRQLHSYLPFILIVSCILFTVDIVIKDRRNPTLLQGLPLSDWIRLIIKGAVSLVGSILAIIPLSVGLLIIGVQNGFGDFNLPVPIYHSVEELFSNITIREYLIQNVLFLVIWFLFIISLLLLVSVTLKNEFATLLIGCVVVIVEFAYFSRGIGVFRDVQWYPTSYVQVGQIISGYRNYLYGTDELTFGTGLSIIGLCTCIFLLLTFLISNHKKFKLL
;
A
#
# COMPACT_ATOMS: atom_id res chain seq x y z
N MET A 1 -28.09 10.05 24.09
CA MET A 1 -27.01 9.83 23.09
C MET A 1 -26.93 8.36 22.65
N TRP A 2 -26.69 7.40 23.56
CA TRP A 2 -26.58 5.98 23.20
C TRP A 2 -27.79 5.39 22.46
N SER A 3 -29.02 5.69 22.90
CA SER A 3 -30.23 5.21 22.22
C SER A 3 -30.37 5.75 20.79
N TYR A 4 -29.95 6.99 20.55
CA TYR A 4 -29.95 7.59 19.22
C TYR A 4 -28.86 6.99 18.34
N PHE A 5 -27.66 6.75 18.88
CA PHE A 5 -26.61 6.00 18.18
C PHE A 5 -27.08 4.61 17.77
N LYS A 6 -27.69 3.84 18.68
CA LYS A 6 -28.25 2.50 18.37
C LYS A 6 -29.29 2.56 17.27
N PHE A 7 -30.19 3.54 17.33
CA PHE A 7 -31.22 3.75 16.31
C PHE A 7 -30.61 4.03 14.95
N GLU A 8 -29.70 5.01 14.85
CA GLU A 8 -29.00 5.34 13.59
C GLU A 8 -28.15 4.17 13.08
N PHE A 9 -27.49 3.43 13.97
CA PHE A 9 -26.68 2.27 13.61
C PHE A 9 -27.52 1.13 13.04
N LEU A 10 -28.64 0.76 13.69
CA LEU A 10 -29.55 -0.25 13.16
C LEU A 10 -30.08 0.15 11.79
N GLN A 11 -30.50 1.40 11.69
CA GLN A 11 -30.95 1.98 10.44
C GLN A 11 -29.89 2.00 9.34
N PHE A 12 -28.63 2.22 9.70
CA PHE A 12 -27.49 2.17 8.79
C PHE A 12 -27.23 0.75 8.27
N ILE A 13 -27.22 -0.25 9.17
CA ILE A 13 -26.97 -1.66 8.83
C ILE A 13 -28.10 -2.24 7.97
N PHE A 14 -29.36 -1.90 8.25
CA PHE A 14 -30.51 -2.38 7.48
C PHE A 14 -30.81 -1.53 6.22
N ASN A 15 -30.01 -0.51 5.93
CA ASN A 15 -30.17 0.27 4.70
C ASN A 15 -29.72 -0.57 3.49
N LYS A 16 -30.63 -0.76 2.52
CA LYS A 16 -30.38 -1.49 1.27
C LYS A 16 -29.15 -0.96 0.51
N LYS A 17 -28.89 0.34 0.53
CA LYS A 17 -27.70 0.94 -0.12
C LYS A 17 -26.41 0.51 0.57
N ASN A 18 -26.36 0.55 1.90
CA ASN A 18 -25.17 0.18 2.66
C ASN A 18 -24.91 -1.33 2.57
N ILE A 19 -25.98 -2.13 2.65
CA ILE A 19 -25.91 -3.58 2.38
C ILE A 19 -25.36 -3.85 0.99
N ALA A 20 -25.83 -3.14 -0.05
CA ALA A 20 -25.32 -3.30 -1.41
C ALA A 20 -23.81 -3.04 -1.49
N ILE A 21 -23.29 -2.02 -0.82
CA ILE A 21 -21.85 -1.74 -0.77
C ILE A 21 -21.10 -2.91 -0.13
N TYR A 22 -21.55 -3.43 1.02
CA TYR A 22 -20.90 -4.60 1.64
C TYR A 22 -20.94 -5.85 0.76
N VAL A 23 -22.05 -6.10 0.06
CA VAL A 23 -22.19 -7.23 -0.88
C VAL A 23 -21.25 -7.06 -2.07
N ILE A 24 -21.11 -5.85 -2.60
CA ILE A 24 -20.16 -5.55 -3.68
C ILE A 24 -18.71 -5.78 -3.21
N LEU A 25 -18.36 -5.32 -2.00
CA LEU A 25 -17.04 -5.57 -1.41
C LEU A 25 -16.77 -7.07 -1.22
N LEU A 26 -17.77 -7.83 -0.78
CA LEU A 26 -17.66 -9.28 -0.63
C LEU A 26 -17.44 -9.95 -2.00
N PHE A 27 -18.22 -9.56 -3.01
CA PHE A 27 -18.08 -10.07 -4.36
C PHE A 27 -16.68 -9.77 -4.92
N PHE A 28 -16.18 -8.54 -4.79
CA PHE A 28 -14.83 -8.18 -5.23
C PHE A 28 -13.75 -8.91 -4.44
N SER A 29 -13.92 -9.10 -3.13
CA SER A 29 -12.99 -9.85 -2.30
C SER A 29 -12.89 -11.31 -2.76
N CYS A 30 -14.02 -11.98 -2.98
CA CYS A 30 -14.06 -13.35 -3.50
C CYS A 30 -13.49 -13.44 -4.92
N TYR A 31 -13.86 -12.53 -5.82
CA TYR A 31 -13.33 -12.49 -7.18
C TYR A 31 -11.82 -12.31 -7.19
N TYR A 32 -11.31 -11.36 -6.40
CA TYR A 32 -9.88 -11.13 -6.25
C TYR A 32 -9.18 -12.40 -5.75
N ALA A 33 -9.68 -13.01 -4.67
CA ALA A 33 -9.08 -14.22 -4.09
C ALA A 33 -9.11 -15.45 -5.02
N LEU A 34 -10.15 -15.62 -5.84
CA LEU A 34 -10.31 -16.79 -6.71
C LEU A 34 -9.69 -16.63 -8.10
N LYS A 35 -9.57 -15.40 -8.62
CA LYS A 35 -9.11 -15.15 -9.99
C LYS A 35 -7.84 -14.34 -10.07
N ILE A 36 -7.72 -13.27 -9.28
CA ILE A 36 -6.60 -12.34 -9.41
C ILE A 36 -5.40 -12.79 -8.58
N ALA A 37 -5.61 -13.14 -7.30
CA ALA A 37 -4.55 -13.54 -6.38
C ALA A 37 -3.77 -14.79 -6.86
N PRO A 38 -4.43 -15.85 -7.39
CA PRO A 38 -3.71 -17.02 -7.90
C PRO A 38 -2.90 -16.72 -9.17
N ALA A 39 -3.38 -15.79 -10.00
CA ALA A 39 -2.73 -15.37 -11.24
C ALA A 39 -1.57 -14.37 -11.01
N TYR A 40 -1.31 -13.98 -9.76
CA TYR A 40 -0.20 -13.10 -9.43
C TYR A 40 1.14 -13.72 -9.85
N ASN A 41 1.95 -12.95 -10.57
CA ASN A 41 3.26 -13.36 -11.08
C ASN A 41 4.28 -12.26 -10.78
N PRO A 42 4.97 -12.31 -9.61
CA PRO A 42 5.95 -11.30 -9.24
C PRO A 42 7.07 -11.21 -10.29
N ILE A 43 7.68 -10.03 -10.42
CA ILE A 43 8.85 -9.85 -11.31
C ILE A 43 10.02 -10.66 -10.77
N GLU A 44 10.33 -10.44 -9.50
CA GLU A 44 11.33 -11.17 -8.73
C GLU A 44 10.71 -12.43 -8.10
N LYS A 45 10.63 -13.49 -8.91
CA LYS A 45 10.08 -14.81 -8.52
C LYS A 45 11.18 -15.86 -8.33
N VAL A 46 10.85 -16.98 -7.69
CA VAL A 46 11.79 -18.10 -7.57
C VAL A 46 11.69 -18.96 -8.84
N ASP A 47 12.57 -18.71 -9.81
CA ASP A 47 12.62 -19.45 -11.08
C ASP A 47 13.90 -20.29 -11.18
N VAL A 48 13.80 -21.58 -10.81
CA VAL A 48 14.94 -22.50 -10.77
C VAL A 48 15.55 -22.68 -12.16
N SER A 49 14.73 -22.76 -13.20
CA SER A 49 15.19 -22.94 -14.57
C SER A 49 15.95 -21.70 -15.07
N GLU A 50 15.47 -20.50 -14.74
CA GLU A 50 16.20 -19.26 -15.07
C GLU A 50 17.53 -19.17 -14.31
N MET A 51 17.54 -19.47 -13.01
CA MET A 51 18.76 -19.48 -12.19
C MET A 51 19.79 -20.46 -12.75
N GLU A 52 19.38 -21.69 -13.08
CA GLU A 52 20.24 -22.72 -13.65
C GLU A 52 20.79 -22.30 -15.03
N ALA A 53 19.94 -21.76 -15.91
CA ALA A 53 20.38 -21.29 -17.22
C ALA A 53 21.44 -20.18 -17.12
N ARG A 54 21.24 -19.20 -16.22
CA ARG A 54 22.23 -18.13 -15.98
C ARG A 54 23.55 -18.67 -15.42
N TYR A 55 23.47 -19.57 -14.44
CA TYR A 55 24.63 -20.22 -13.85
C TYR A 55 25.45 -20.98 -14.92
N LEU A 56 24.81 -21.87 -15.67
CA LEU A 56 25.48 -22.69 -16.69
C LEU A 56 26.11 -21.84 -17.80
N THR A 57 25.42 -20.78 -18.25
CA THR A 57 25.93 -19.88 -19.29
C THR A 57 27.23 -19.17 -18.85
N ARG A 58 27.24 -18.64 -17.63
CA ARG A 58 28.42 -17.98 -17.06
C ARG A 58 29.53 -18.98 -16.73
N GLU A 59 29.17 -20.18 -16.30
CA GLU A 59 30.13 -21.25 -15.98
C GLU A 59 30.86 -21.73 -17.23
N GLU A 60 30.13 -21.89 -18.34
CA GLU A 60 30.68 -22.21 -19.65
C GLU A 60 31.60 -21.09 -20.15
N PHE A 61 31.18 -19.83 -20.00
CA PHE A 61 32.04 -18.67 -20.33
C PHE A 61 33.35 -18.69 -19.53
N LEU A 62 33.29 -18.89 -18.20
CA LEU A 62 34.46 -18.88 -17.33
C LEU A 62 35.44 -20.04 -17.63
N LYS A 63 34.94 -21.18 -18.10
CA LYS A 63 35.78 -22.33 -18.48
C LYS A 63 36.50 -22.15 -19.81
N ASN A 64 35.90 -21.42 -20.75
CA ASN A 64 36.36 -21.35 -22.13
C ASN A 64 37.09 -20.04 -22.47
N VAL A 65 37.00 -19.01 -21.63
CA VAL A 65 37.59 -17.70 -21.91
C VAL A 65 39.00 -17.58 -21.35
N GLU A 66 39.97 -17.37 -22.23
CA GLU A 66 41.34 -17.00 -21.87
C GLU A 66 41.50 -15.47 -21.91
N ILE A 67 41.88 -14.87 -20.78
CA ILE A 67 42.10 -13.44 -20.65
C ILE A 67 43.56 -13.11 -20.95
N ASN A 68 43.79 -12.29 -21.98
CA ASN A 68 45.11 -11.78 -22.38
C ASN A 68 45.08 -10.27 -22.62
N ASP A 69 46.23 -9.68 -22.95
CA ASP A 69 46.36 -8.23 -23.13
C ASP A 69 45.45 -7.67 -24.24
N GLY A 70 45.20 -8.46 -25.29
CA GLY A 70 44.32 -8.11 -26.41
C GLY A 70 42.83 -8.38 -26.20
N THR A 71 42.42 -8.99 -25.09
CA THR A 71 41.00 -9.31 -24.82
C THR A 71 40.15 -8.04 -24.71
N HIS A 72 38.95 -8.07 -25.31
CA HIS A 72 38.01 -6.95 -25.26
C HIS A 72 37.67 -6.55 -23.80
N PRO A 73 37.58 -5.25 -23.46
CA PRO A 73 37.35 -4.80 -22.08
C PRO A 73 36.11 -5.40 -21.42
N LEU A 74 35.00 -5.55 -22.16
CA LEU A 74 33.78 -6.17 -21.61
C LEU A 74 33.93 -7.67 -21.31
N THR A 75 34.78 -8.38 -22.06
CA THR A 75 35.09 -9.79 -21.78
C THR A 75 35.95 -9.90 -20.52
N LYS A 76 36.93 -8.98 -20.34
CA LYS A 76 37.71 -8.88 -19.10
C LYS A 76 36.80 -8.57 -17.91
N PHE A 77 35.88 -7.62 -18.07
CA PHE A 77 34.92 -7.23 -17.05
C PHE A 77 33.97 -8.39 -16.68
N ALA A 78 33.42 -9.09 -17.68
CA ALA A 78 32.59 -10.28 -17.44
C ALA A 78 33.35 -11.36 -16.67
N ALA A 79 34.60 -11.65 -17.04
CA ALA A 79 35.44 -12.60 -16.32
C ALA A 79 35.77 -12.17 -14.87
N GLN A 80 35.73 -10.87 -14.57
CA GLN A 80 35.92 -10.36 -13.20
C GLN A 80 34.67 -10.50 -12.33
N ILE A 81 33.47 -10.30 -12.87
CA ILE A 81 32.22 -10.25 -12.08
C ILE A 81 31.46 -11.60 -12.07
N PHE A 82 31.61 -12.43 -13.11
CA PHE A 82 30.89 -13.70 -13.21
C PHE A 82 31.23 -14.71 -12.11
N PRO A 83 32.47 -14.82 -11.59
CA PRO A 83 32.77 -15.78 -10.53
C PRO A 83 31.88 -15.62 -9.30
N GLU A 84 31.72 -14.40 -8.80
CA GLU A 84 30.91 -14.10 -7.61
C GLU A 84 29.40 -14.26 -7.88
N TRP A 85 28.92 -13.84 -9.06
CA TRP A 85 27.54 -14.13 -9.46
C TRP A 85 27.24 -15.64 -9.54
N ASN A 86 28.16 -16.43 -10.08
CA ASN A 86 28.00 -17.87 -10.19
C ASN A 86 28.07 -18.58 -8.85
N GLU A 87 28.92 -18.11 -7.94
CA GLU A 87 28.96 -18.62 -6.57
C GLU A 87 27.59 -18.47 -5.91
N TYR A 88 26.98 -17.29 -5.97
CA TYR A 88 25.65 -17.08 -5.40
C TYR A 88 24.53 -17.84 -6.11
N ASP A 89 24.52 -17.90 -7.45
CA ASP A 89 23.52 -18.71 -8.15
C ASP A 89 23.68 -20.22 -7.85
N LYS A 90 24.92 -20.71 -7.69
CA LYS A 90 25.18 -22.08 -7.25
C LYS A 90 24.66 -22.35 -5.84
N GLU A 91 24.98 -21.48 -4.87
CA GLU A 91 24.48 -21.58 -3.49
C GLU A 91 22.95 -21.62 -3.45
N ARG A 92 22.29 -20.75 -4.24
CA ARG A 92 20.82 -20.72 -4.35
C ARG A 92 20.25 -22.04 -4.89
N LEU A 93 20.84 -22.58 -5.95
CA LEU A 93 20.41 -23.84 -6.56
C LEU A 93 20.61 -25.03 -5.61
N GLU A 94 21.75 -25.09 -4.92
CA GLU A 94 22.05 -26.13 -3.95
C GLU A 94 21.11 -26.05 -2.73
N ALA A 95 20.86 -24.84 -2.21
CA ALA A 95 19.96 -24.61 -1.09
C ALA A 95 18.51 -25.05 -1.40
N ILE A 96 18.01 -24.75 -2.61
CA ILE A 96 16.69 -25.24 -3.06
C ILE A 96 16.67 -26.77 -3.11
N LYS A 97 17.70 -27.38 -3.69
CA LYS A 97 17.81 -28.85 -3.80
C LYS A 97 17.83 -29.52 -2.41
N GLN A 98 18.52 -28.91 -1.46
CA GLN A 98 18.62 -29.38 -0.07
C GLN A 98 17.40 -28.99 0.79
N HIS A 99 16.43 -28.26 0.25
CA HIS A 99 15.28 -27.70 0.98
C HIS A 99 15.69 -26.77 2.15
N ASN A 100 16.90 -26.19 2.09
CA ASN A 100 17.38 -25.24 3.08
C ASN A 100 17.03 -23.81 2.66
N LEU A 101 15.81 -23.38 3.00
CA LEU A 101 15.29 -22.09 2.55
C LEU A 101 15.95 -20.88 3.24
N ASN A 102 16.59 -21.08 4.39
CA ASN A 102 17.38 -20.03 5.04
C ASN A 102 18.66 -19.73 4.26
N GLU A 103 19.39 -20.76 3.85
CA GLU A 103 20.57 -20.60 2.98
C GLU A 103 20.17 -20.02 1.62
N TYR A 104 19.02 -20.45 1.06
CA TYR A 104 18.51 -19.83 -0.16
C TYR A 104 18.25 -18.33 0.03
N ALA A 105 17.65 -17.93 1.15
CA ALA A 105 17.39 -16.53 1.43
C ALA A 105 18.68 -15.72 1.57
N GLU A 106 19.70 -16.27 2.23
CA GLU A 106 21.01 -15.63 2.38
C GLU A 106 21.72 -15.45 1.05
N ALA A 107 21.83 -16.52 0.26
CA ALA A 107 22.46 -16.46 -1.06
C ALA A 107 21.67 -15.54 -2.01
N THR A 108 20.34 -15.49 -1.89
CA THR A 108 19.50 -14.59 -2.69
C THR A 108 19.68 -13.12 -2.28
N PHE A 109 19.83 -12.82 -0.99
CA PHE A 109 20.20 -11.49 -0.52
C PHE A 109 21.53 -11.03 -1.14
N LYS A 110 22.59 -11.86 -1.02
CA LYS A 110 23.91 -11.57 -1.58
C LYS A 110 23.83 -11.37 -3.10
N TRP A 111 23.08 -12.22 -3.79
CA TRP A 111 22.87 -12.12 -5.23
C TRP A 111 22.21 -10.79 -5.64
N TYR A 112 21.14 -10.35 -4.97
CA TYR A 112 20.49 -9.07 -5.28
C TYR A 112 21.39 -7.88 -4.96
N ALA A 113 22.03 -7.87 -3.79
CA ALA A 113 22.92 -6.79 -3.37
C ALA A 113 24.11 -6.62 -4.33
N TYR A 114 24.75 -7.74 -4.70
CA TYR A 114 25.85 -7.72 -5.65
C TYR A 114 25.38 -7.34 -7.06
N SER A 115 24.28 -7.92 -7.54
CA SER A 115 23.71 -7.59 -8.85
C SER A 115 23.38 -6.12 -8.97
N ASP A 116 22.74 -5.54 -7.95
CA ASP A 116 22.43 -4.12 -7.95
C ASP A 116 23.69 -3.24 -7.95
N ALA A 117 24.66 -3.53 -7.08
CA ALA A 117 25.91 -2.77 -7.02
C ALA A 117 26.65 -2.75 -8.37
N ILE A 118 26.64 -3.87 -9.10
CA ILE A 118 27.27 -3.99 -10.41
C ILE A 118 26.43 -3.33 -11.51
N ILE A 119 25.12 -3.61 -11.58
CA ILE A 119 24.23 -3.07 -12.63
C ILE A 119 24.06 -1.56 -12.45
N PHE A 120 23.84 -1.07 -11.24
CA PHE A 120 23.65 0.35 -11.00
C PHE A 120 24.91 1.16 -11.30
N ARG A 121 26.10 0.65 -10.96
CA ARG A 121 27.36 1.35 -11.18
C ARG A 121 27.86 1.27 -12.62
N TYR A 122 27.73 0.12 -13.27
CA TYR A 122 28.36 -0.16 -14.57
C TYR A 122 27.36 -0.43 -15.71
N GLY A 123 26.07 -0.55 -15.43
CA GLY A 123 25.06 -1.02 -16.39
C GLY A 123 24.59 0.00 -17.43
N GLY A 124 25.32 1.08 -17.68
CA GLY A 124 24.93 2.15 -18.61
C GLY A 124 24.33 1.66 -19.94
N ASP A 125 24.93 0.62 -20.56
CA ASP A 125 24.51 0.11 -21.88
C ASP A 125 24.61 -1.42 -22.09
N PHE A 126 25.05 -2.21 -21.12
CA PHE A 126 25.34 -3.65 -21.35
C PHE A 126 24.97 -4.57 -20.18
N LEU A 127 24.56 -4.02 -19.04
CA LEU A 127 23.94 -4.80 -17.96
C LEU A 127 22.59 -4.18 -17.64
N TYR A 128 21.59 -5.03 -17.51
CA TYR A 128 20.21 -4.61 -17.28
C TYR A 128 19.62 -5.38 -16.12
N TYR A 129 18.70 -4.73 -15.41
CA TYR A 129 17.82 -5.43 -14.48
C TYR A 129 16.87 -6.37 -15.23
N ASN A 130 15.99 -7.05 -14.51
CA ASN A 130 14.95 -7.88 -15.11
C ASN A 130 14.24 -7.15 -16.27
N PRO A 131 14.15 -7.75 -17.48
CA PRO A 131 13.54 -7.11 -18.65
C PRO A 131 12.11 -6.59 -18.41
N ARG A 132 11.39 -7.16 -17.43
CA ARG A 132 10.04 -6.74 -17.05
C ARG A 132 9.97 -5.31 -16.49
N TYR A 133 11.09 -4.70 -16.09
CA TYR A 133 11.14 -3.28 -15.70
C TYR A 133 11.15 -2.34 -16.91
N TYR A 134 11.68 -2.80 -18.04
CA TYR A 134 11.87 -2.02 -19.28
C TYR A 134 10.64 -2.11 -20.19
N THR A 135 9.50 -1.65 -19.68
CA THR A 135 8.24 -1.62 -20.43
C THR A 135 8.07 -0.33 -21.22
N TYR A 136 7.27 -0.39 -22.29
CA TYR A 136 6.98 0.78 -23.12
C TYR A 136 6.42 1.94 -22.29
N GLY A 137 7.07 3.10 -22.37
CA GLY A 137 6.69 4.31 -21.63
C GLY A 137 7.31 4.44 -20.23
N ASN A 138 8.07 3.45 -19.74
CA ASN A 138 8.81 3.59 -18.49
C ASN A 138 10.17 4.26 -18.71
N ASN A 139 10.22 5.59 -18.57
CA ASN A 139 11.45 6.36 -18.69
C ASN A 139 12.40 6.19 -17.49
N TYR A 140 11.96 5.52 -16.42
CA TYR A 140 12.71 5.33 -15.17
C TYR A 140 12.99 3.86 -14.86
N ALA A 141 13.03 3.02 -15.90
CA ALA A 141 13.14 1.57 -15.76
C ALA A 141 14.40 1.12 -14.99
N ARG A 142 15.51 1.85 -15.15
CA ARG A 142 16.77 1.57 -14.44
C ARG A 142 16.63 1.88 -12.95
N GLU A 143 16.06 3.03 -12.61
CA GLU A 143 15.81 3.45 -11.24
C GLU A 143 14.81 2.51 -10.56
N ASP A 144 13.78 2.06 -11.27
CA ASP A 144 12.78 1.12 -10.76
C ASP A 144 13.39 -0.27 -10.52
N GLY A 145 14.28 -0.71 -11.41
CA GLY A 145 15.06 -1.93 -11.25
C GLY A 145 16.00 -1.85 -10.03
N HIS A 146 16.71 -0.73 -9.88
CA HIS A 146 17.56 -0.45 -8.72
C HIS A 146 16.74 -0.50 -7.41
N PHE A 147 15.63 0.23 -7.36
CA PHE A 147 14.74 0.22 -6.21
C PHE A 147 14.25 -1.21 -5.89
N ALA A 148 13.84 -1.97 -6.90
CA ALA A 148 13.28 -3.30 -6.69
C ALA A 148 14.32 -4.35 -6.27
N TYR A 149 15.55 -4.26 -6.79
CA TYR A 149 16.65 -5.15 -6.39
C TYR A 149 17.09 -4.82 -4.96
N SER A 150 17.23 -3.54 -4.62
CA SER A 150 17.55 -3.10 -3.26
C SER A 150 16.45 -3.45 -2.25
N TYR A 151 15.18 -3.29 -2.64
CA TYR A 151 14.02 -3.76 -1.86
C TYR A 151 14.10 -5.28 -1.64
N SER A 152 14.37 -6.05 -2.70
CA SER A 152 14.46 -7.51 -2.63
C SER A 152 15.63 -7.96 -1.76
N ALA A 153 16.81 -7.35 -1.90
CA ALA A 153 17.97 -7.60 -1.05
C ALA A 153 17.62 -7.37 0.42
N SER A 154 17.07 -6.21 0.77
CA SER A 154 16.68 -5.90 2.16
C SER A 154 15.63 -6.87 2.70
N ARG A 155 14.66 -7.28 1.88
CA ARG A 155 13.65 -8.27 2.26
C ARG A 155 14.24 -9.64 2.55
N PHE A 156 15.12 -10.13 1.67
CA PHE A 156 15.80 -11.42 1.85
C PHE A 156 16.76 -11.40 3.03
N GLU A 157 17.45 -10.29 3.27
CA GLU A 157 18.25 -10.07 4.48
C GLU A 157 17.38 -10.09 5.76
N GLY A 158 16.17 -9.53 5.69
CA GLY A 158 15.20 -9.61 6.78
C GLY A 158 14.73 -11.04 7.04
N TYR A 159 14.62 -11.88 6.01
CA TYR A 159 14.25 -13.29 6.18
C TYR A 159 15.33 -14.09 6.91
N THR A 160 16.61 -13.84 6.64
CA THR A 160 17.72 -14.56 7.31
C THR A 160 17.89 -14.17 8.77
N LYS A 161 17.59 -12.92 9.12
CA LYS A 161 17.62 -12.42 10.51
C LYS A 161 16.37 -12.82 11.31
N GLY A 162 15.28 -13.16 10.63
CA GLY A 162 13.98 -13.49 11.21
C GLY A 162 13.88 -14.91 11.79
N LYS A 163 12.73 -15.22 12.39
CA LYS A 163 12.39 -16.56 12.90
C LYS A 163 11.15 -17.16 12.22
N SER A 164 10.74 -16.59 11.10
CA SER A 164 9.54 -17.02 10.39
C SER A 164 9.80 -18.27 9.57
N ASP A 165 8.78 -19.13 9.46
CA ASP A 165 8.85 -20.31 8.59
C ASP A 165 8.88 -19.88 7.12
N LEU A 166 10.03 -20.05 6.48
CA LEU A 166 10.22 -19.68 5.09
C LEU A 166 9.63 -20.74 4.17
N THR A 167 8.97 -20.28 3.11
CA THR A 167 8.42 -21.12 2.04
C THR A 167 8.57 -20.37 0.71
N ILE A 168 8.45 -21.08 -0.41
CA ILE A 168 8.44 -20.42 -1.75
C ILE A 168 7.32 -19.38 -1.84
N ASN A 169 6.14 -19.66 -1.26
CA ASN A 169 5.03 -18.71 -1.20
C ASN A 169 5.37 -17.43 -0.42
N VAL A 170 6.22 -17.53 0.61
CA VAL A 170 6.71 -16.37 1.36
C VAL A 170 7.66 -15.54 0.49
N PHE A 171 8.59 -16.18 -0.21
CA PHE A 171 9.54 -15.49 -1.11
C PHE A 171 8.85 -14.80 -2.29
N GLU A 172 7.75 -15.37 -2.79
CA GLU A 172 6.94 -14.79 -3.87
C GLU A 172 5.81 -13.86 -3.37
N GLU A 173 5.75 -13.56 -2.07
CA GLU A 173 4.71 -12.69 -1.48
C GLU A 173 3.27 -13.14 -1.76
N ARG A 174 3.03 -14.45 -1.79
CA ARG A 174 1.71 -15.05 -2.10
C ARG A 174 0.84 -15.29 -0.87
N THR A 175 1.41 -15.21 0.33
CA THR A 175 0.67 -15.45 1.57
C THR A 175 -0.45 -14.43 1.77
N ALA A 176 -1.44 -14.76 2.61
CA ALA A 176 -2.57 -13.86 2.87
C ALA A 176 -2.13 -12.50 3.44
N LEU A 177 -1.20 -12.49 4.41
CA LEU A 177 -0.69 -11.27 5.02
C LEU A 177 0.13 -10.42 4.05
N GLN A 178 1.00 -11.02 3.23
CA GLN A 178 1.77 -10.29 2.22
C GLN A 178 0.86 -9.79 1.08
N THR A 179 -0.19 -10.53 0.75
CA THR A 179 -1.21 -10.05 -0.19
C THR A 179 -1.98 -8.86 0.37
N LEU A 180 -2.35 -8.88 1.65
CA LEU A 180 -2.96 -7.73 2.33
C LEU A 180 -2.02 -6.51 2.32
N GLN A 181 -0.74 -6.70 2.66
CA GLN A 181 0.28 -5.66 2.58
C GLN A 181 0.35 -5.05 1.17
N ARG A 182 0.46 -5.89 0.13
CA ARG A 182 0.49 -5.45 -1.28
C ARG A 182 -0.76 -4.68 -1.67
N GLN A 183 -1.94 -5.10 -1.20
CA GLN A 183 -3.19 -4.41 -1.47
C GLN A 183 -3.29 -3.06 -0.76
N LEU A 184 -2.83 -2.97 0.49
CA LEU A 184 -2.72 -1.72 1.24
C LEU A 184 -1.71 -0.74 0.62
N HIS A 185 -0.64 -1.26 0.02
CA HIS A 185 0.31 -0.47 -0.78
C HIS A 185 -0.29 0.01 -2.13
N SER A 186 -1.36 -0.62 -2.61
CA SER A 186 -1.94 -0.37 -3.92
C SER A 186 -3.33 0.26 -3.82
N TYR A 187 -4.38 -0.42 -4.31
CA TYR A 187 -5.70 0.17 -4.49
C TYR A 187 -6.65 0.05 -3.28
N LEU A 188 -6.34 -0.80 -2.30
CA LEU A 188 -7.25 -1.06 -1.18
C LEU A 188 -7.61 0.18 -0.36
N PRO A 189 -6.65 1.08 -0.02
CA PRO A 189 -6.98 2.32 0.69
C PRO A 189 -8.01 3.16 -0.05
N PHE A 190 -7.89 3.29 -1.38
CA PHE A 190 -8.85 4.02 -2.20
C PHE A 190 -10.25 3.40 -2.13
N ILE A 191 -10.35 2.08 -2.26
CA ILE A 191 -11.65 1.36 -2.19
C ILE A 191 -12.31 1.60 -0.83
N LEU A 192 -11.54 1.53 0.25
CA LEU A 192 -12.01 1.76 1.62
C LEU A 192 -12.45 3.22 1.84
N ILE A 193 -11.66 4.18 1.37
CA ILE A 193 -11.98 5.61 1.47
C ILE A 193 -13.23 5.95 0.64
N VAL A 194 -13.36 5.43 -0.57
CA VAL A 194 -14.56 5.61 -1.40
C VAL A 194 -15.79 4.99 -0.72
N SER A 195 -15.65 3.81 -0.12
CA SER A 195 -16.73 3.18 0.66
C SER A 195 -17.14 4.07 1.84
N CYS A 196 -16.17 4.65 2.56
CA CYS A 196 -16.41 5.60 3.64
C CYS A 196 -17.17 6.85 3.17
N ILE A 197 -16.82 7.41 2.00
CA ILE A 197 -17.58 8.52 1.39
C ILE A 197 -19.04 8.12 1.17
N LEU A 198 -19.27 6.97 0.53
CA LEU A 198 -20.63 6.50 0.22
C LEU A 198 -21.48 6.28 1.48
N PHE A 199 -20.90 5.63 2.50
CA PHE A 199 -21.56 5.43 3.80
C PHE A 199 -21.88 6.76 4.50
N THR A 200 -20.95 7.71 4.45
CA THR A 200 -21.12 9.02 5.10
C THR A 200 -22.19 9.86 4.40
N VAL A 201 -22.19 9.90 3.07
CA VAL A 201 -23.19 10.64 2.29
C VAL A 201 -24.59 10.12 2.60
N ASP A 202 -24.78 8.80 2.63
CA ASP A 202 -26.09 8.19 2.93
C ASP A 202 -26.62 8.57 4.32
N ILE A 203 -25.79 8.46 5.37
CA ILE A 203 -26.24 8.75 6.74
C ILE A 203 -26.46 10.25 7.00
N VAL A 204 -25.63 11.11 6.43
CA VAL A 204 -25.72 12.55 6.65
C VAL A 204 -27.00 13.12 6.03
N ILE A 205 -27.44 12.57 4.89
CA ILE A 205 -28.53 13.13 4.08
C ILE A 205 -29.90 12.55 4.44
N LYS A 206 -29.92 11.38 5.08
CA LYS A 206 -31.14 10.67 5.47
C LYS A 206 -32.21 11.55 6.14
N ASP A 207 -31.79 12.44 7.03
CA ASP A 207 -32.67 13.32 7.82
C ASP A 207 -33.47 14.29 6.96
N ARG A 208 -32.90 14.72 5.83
CA ARG A 208 -33.59 15.65 4.91
C ARG A 208 -34.76 14.99 4.20
N ARG A 209 -34.70 13.68 4.00
CA ARG A 209 -35.77 12.91 3.34
C ARG A 209 -36.94 12.64 4.29
N ASN A 210 -36.70 12.61 5.59
CA ASN A 210 -37.72 12.31 6.60
C ASN A 210 -37.66 13.27 7.80
N PRO A 211 -37.96 14.57 7.60
CA PRO A 211 -37.83 15.61 8.63
C PRO A 211 -38.71 15.35 9.87
N THR A 212 -39.82 14.65 9.70
CA THR A 212 -40.79 14.34 10.76
C THR A 212 -40.28 13.34 11.80
N LEU A 213 -39.33 12.45 11.44
CA LEU A 213 -38.78 11.47 12.38
C LEU A 213 -37.87 12.10 13.46
N LEU A 214 -37.44 13.35 13.26
CA LEU A 214 -36.39 14.00 14.06
C LEU A 214 -36.89 15.19 14.89
N GLN A 215 -38.14 15.61 14.68
CA GLN A 215 -38.75 16.74 15.38
C GLN A 215 -39.10 16.42 16.85
N GLY A 216 -39.06 15.15 17.27
CA GLY A 216 -39.40 14.71 18.63
C GLY A 216 -38.23 14.50 19.59
N LEU A 217 -36.96 14.61 19.15
CA LEU A 217 -35.79 14.29 19.98
C LEU A 217 -35.12 15.56 20.55
N PRO A 218 -34.99 15.70 21.89
CA PRO A 218 -34.34 16.85 22.53
C PRO A 218 -32.81 16.73 22.47
N LEU A 219 -32.26 16.68 21.26
CA LEU A 219 -30.81 16.62 20.98
C LEU A 219 -30.43 17.82 20.13
N SER A 220 -29.32 18.48 20.48
CA SER A 220 -28.76 19.57 19.67
C SER A 220 -28.28 19.06 18.30
N ASP A 221 -28.34 19.94 17.30
CA ASP A 221 -27.95 19.63 15.92
C ASP A 221 -26.49 19.12 15.82
N TRP A 222 -25.59 19.70 16.63
CA TRP A 222 -24.20 19.26 16.72
C TRP A 222 -24.06 17.80 17.21
N ILE A 223 -24.78 17.43 18.28
CA ILE A 223 -24.71 16.07 18.83
C ILE A 223 -25.26 15.06 17.82
N ARG A 224 -26.27 15.43 17.04
CA ARG A 224 -26.81 14.59 15.97
C ARG A 224 -25.76 14.35 14.88
N LEU A 225 -25.08 15.41 14.41
CA LEU A 225 -24.00 15.30 13.41
C LEU A 225 -22.84 14.42 13.89
N ILE A 226 -22.41 14.56 15.15
CA ILE A 226 -21.34 13.74 15.72
C ILE A 226 -21.75 12.26 15.81
N ILE A 227 -22.98 11.96 16.23
CA ILE A 227 -23.46 10.59 16.30
C ILE A 227 -23.51 9.96 14.90
N LYS A 228 -23.91 10.70 13.88
CA LYS A 228 -23.86 10.24 12.48
C LYS A 228 -22.43 9.98 12.00
N GLY A 229 -21.51 10.88 12.32
CA GLY A 229 -20.09 10.68 12.04
C GLY A 229 -19.56 9.40 12.69
N ALA A 230 -19.92 9.15 13.96
CA ALA A 230 -19.54 7.94 14.67
C ALA A 230 -20.14 6.66 14.04
N VAL A 231 -21.41 6.68 13.64
CA VAL A 231 -22.03 5.53 12.94
C VAL A 231 -21.37 5.29 11.58
N SER A 232 -21.05 6.36 10.83
CA SER A 232 -20.32 6.23 9.56
C SER A 232 -18.92 5.64 9.75
N LEU A 233 -18.21 6.06 10.79
CA LEU A 233 -16.89 5.53 11.14
C LEU A 233 -16.95 4.04 11.45
N VAL A 234 -17.89 3.62 12.31
CA VAL A 234 -18.09 2.20 12.64
C VAL A 234 -18.47 1.42 11.39
N GLY A 235 -19.39 1.93 10.56
CA GLY A 235 -19.75 1.32 9.29
C GLY A 235 -18.55 1.14 8.35
N SER A 236 -17.73 2.16 8.21
CA SER A 236 -16.52 2.11 7.38
C SER A 236 -15.51 1.08 7.88
N ILE A 237 -15.35 0.94 9.21
CA ILE A 237 -14.51 -0.10 9.81
C ILE A 237 -15.09 -1.50 9.56
N LEU A 238 -16.41 -1.67 9.61
CA LEU A 238 -17.07 -2.96 9.33
C LEU A 238 -16.88 -3.43 7.88
N ALA A 239 -16.44 -2.55 6.96
CA ALA A 239 -16.08 -2.94 5.59
C ALA A 239 -14.92 -3.95 5.54
N ILE A 240 -14.16 -4.11 6.62
CA ILE A 240 -13.12 -5.15 6.76
C ILE A 240 -13.73 -6.56 6.78
N ILE A 241 -14.97 -6.73 7.26
CA ILE A 241 -15.63 -8.04 7.37
C ILE A 241 -15.78 -8.73 6.01
N PRO A 242 -16.38 -8.12 4.97
CA PRO A 242 -16.45 -8.77 3.66
C PRO A 242 -15.06 -8.99 3.04
N LEU A 243 -14.08 -8.14 3.34
CA LEU A 243 -12.71 -8.30 2.84
C LEU A 243 -11.96 -9.47 3.48
N SER A 244 -12.26 -9.79 4.74
CA SER A 244 -11.61 -10.89 5.47
C SER A 244 -11.92 -12.26 4.85
N VAL A 245 -13.08 -12.40 4.19
CA VAL A 245 -13.45 -13.63 3.46
C VAL A 245 -12.43 -13.95 2.37
N GLY A 246 -12.02 -12.97 1.56
CA GLY A 246 -10.99 -13.17 0.54
C GLY A 246 -9.62 -13.52 1.14
N LEU A 247 -9.26 -12.91 2.26
CA LEU A 247 -8.01 -13.25 2.97
C LEU A 247 -8.02 -14.69 3.49
N LEU A 248 -9.16 -15.19 3.99
CA LEU A 248 -9.30 -16.59 4.40
C LEU A 248 -9.13 -17.54 3.21
N ILE A 249 -9.74 -17.22 2.05
CA ILE A 249 -9.58 -18.03 0.83
C ILE A 249 -8.10 -18.09 0.41
N ILE A 250 -7.40 -16.95 0.40
CA ILE A 250 -5.97 -16.89 0.05
C ILE A 250 -5.12 -17.63 1.08
N GLY A 251 -5.45 -17.51 2.37
CA GLY A 251 -4.75 -18.19 3.46
C GLY A 251 -4.82 -19.72 3.34
N VAL A 252 -5.96 -20.25 2.90
CA VAL A 252 -6.13 -21.69 2.62
C VAL A 252 -5.32 -22.13 1.39
N GLN A 253 -5.20 -21.28 0.37
CA GLN A 253 -4.51 -21.62 -0.88
C GLN A 253 -2.97 -21.54 -0.77
N ASN A 254 -2.46 -20.46 -0.18
CA ASN A 254 -1.04 -20.11 -0.21
C ASN A 254 -0.38 -20.03 1.17
N GLY A 255 -1.16 -20.23 2.25
CA GLY A 255 -0.74 -20.01 3.63
C GLY A 255 -1.04 -18.59 4.12
N PHE A 256 -1.24 -18.45 5.43
CA PHE A 256 -1.54 -17.15 6.05
C PHE A 256 -0.32 -16.23 6.11
N GLY A 257 0.89 -16.78 6.23
CA GLY A 257 2.12 -16.02 6.48
C GLY A 257 2.35 -15.73 7.96
N ASP A 258 3.46 -15.07 8.28
CA ASP A 258 3.81 -14.67 9.64
C ASP A 258 3.83 -13.14 9.77
N PHE A 259 3.35 -12.64 10.90
CA PHE A 259 3.39 -11.22 11.27
C PHE A 259 4.80 -10.69 11.48
N ASN A 260 5.78 -11.56 11.76
CA ASN A 260 7.19 -11.18 11.93
C ASN A 260 7.96 -11.08 10.62
N LEU A 261 7.33 -11.38 9.47
CA LEU A 261 7.98 -11.22 8.18
C LEU A 261 8.42 -9.76 7.98
N PRO A 262 9.60 -9.53 7.39
CA PRO A 262 10.13 -8.21 7.10
C PRO A 262 9.34 -7.50 5.99
N VAL A 263 9.15 -6.20 6.16
CA VAL A 263 8.68 -5.26 5.16
C VAL A 263 9.76 -4.16 5.04
N PRO A 264 10.43 -4.06 3.89
CA PRO A 264 11.40 -3.00 3.66
C PRO A 264 10.70 -1.62 3.57
N ILE A 265 11.27 -0.64 4.27
CA ILE A 265 10.95 0.78 4.21
C ILE A 265 12.11 1.50 3.57
N TYR A 266 11.81 2.26 2.52
CA TYR A 266 12.77 3.09 1.82
C TYR A 266 13.01 4.44 2.52
N HIS A 267 14.27 4.83 2.65
CA HIS A 267 14.71 6.16 3.08
C HIS A 267 15.47 6.82 1.93
N SER A 268 14.97 7.95 1.43
CA SER A 268 15.43 8.61 0.21
C SER A 268 16.75 9.37 0.35
N VAL A 269 17.09 9.88 1.53
CA VAL A 269 18.33 10.63 1.77
C VAL A 269 19.52 9.69 1.89
N GLU A 270 19.32 8.53 2.52
CA GLU A 270 20.37 7.51 2.67
C GLU A 270 20.39 6.54 1.48
N GLU A 271 19.33 6.50 0.66
CA GLU A 271 19.07 5.46 -0.36
C GLU A 271 19.14 4.04 0.22
N LEU A 272 18.75 3.91 1.49
CA LEU A 272 18.81 2.67 2.24
C LEU A 272 17.42 2.13 2.56
N PHE A 273 17.37 0.82 2.74
CA PHE A 273 16.17 0.12 3.21
C PHE A 273 16.36 -0.33 4.66
N SER A 274 15.38 0.01 5.49
CA SER A 274 15.23 -0.55 6.84
C SER A 274 14.08 -1.54 6.87
N ASN A 275 14.12 -2.56 7.72
CA ASN A 275 13.01 -3.53 7.83
C ASN A 275 12.16 -3.25 9.07
N ILE A 276 10.84 -3.20 8.88
CA ILE A 276 9.86 -3.35 9.96
C ILE A 276 9.12 -4.68 9.81
N THR A 277 8.39 -5.09 10.82
CA THR A 277 7.55 -6.29 10.73
C THR A 277 6.24 -6.01 9.98
N ILE A 278 5.66 -7.03 9.32
CA ILE A 278 4.28 -6.94 8.76
C ILE A 278 3.30 -6.47 9.85
N ARG A 279 3.46 -6.91 11.10
CA ARG A 279 2.64 -6.45 12.23
C ARG A 279 2.64 -4.93 12.36
N GLU A 280 3.81 -4.33 12.44
CA GLU A 280 3.96 -2.89 12.59
C GLU A 280 3.41 -2.16 11.36
N TYR A 281 3.68 -2.67 10.16
CA TYR A 281 3.15 -2.13 8.92
C TYR A 281 1.61 -2.11 8.92
N LEU A 282 0.98 -3.22 9.30
CA LEU A 282 -0.48 -3.33 9.34
C LEU A 282 -1.10 -2.43 10.42
N ILE A 283 -0.50 -2.34 11.61
CA ILE A 283 -0.99 -1.45 12.68
C ILE A 283 -0.92 0.01 12.22
N GLN A 284 0.20 0.44 11.64
CA GLN A 284 0.36 1.79 11.10
C GLN A 284 -0.68 2.07 10.01
N ASN A 285 -0.89 1.14 9.08
CA ASN A 285 -1.91 1.28 8.04
C ASN A 285 -3.32 1.42 8.60
N VAL A 286 -3.70 0.60 9.58
CA VAL A 286 -5.03 0.68 10.23
C VAL A 286 -5.22 2.03 10.91
N LEU A 287 -4.23 2.49 11.68
CA LEU A 287 -4.27 3.80 12.33
C LEU A 287 -4.40 4.93 11.30
N PHE A 288 -3.64 4.85 10.21
CA PHE A 288 -3.66 5.88 9.17
C PHE A 288 -5.01 5.92 8.44
N LEU A 289 -5.58 4.75 8.12
CA LEU A 289 -6.90 4.62 7.51
C LEU A 289 -8.01 5.16 8.40
N VAL A 290 -7.97 4.89 9.71
CA VAL A 290 -8.95 5.43 10.66
C VAL A 290 -8.90 6.96 10.67
N ILE A 291 -7.71 7.56 10.64
CA ILE A 291 -7.55 9.02 10.57
C ILE A 291 -8.06 9.57 9.22
N TRP A 292 -7.80 8.87 8.13
CA TRP A 292 -8.40 9.20 6.83
C TRP A 292 -9.92 9.15 6.84
N PHE A 293 -10.52 8.14 7.47
CA PHE A 293 -11.98 8.07 7.63
C PHE A 293 -12.50 9.24 8.44
N LEU A 294 -11.85 9.59 9.56
CA LEU A 294 -12.22 10.75 10.36
C LEU A 294 -12.13 12.06 9.56
N PHE A 295 -11.07 12.23 8.77
CA PHE A 295 -10.88 13.39 7.90
C PHE A 295 -12.01 13.52 6.88
N ILE A 296 -12.30 12.45 6.14
CA ILE A 296 -13.35 12.42 5.12
C ILE A 296 -14.72 12.64 5.75
N ILE A 297 -15.03 11.96 6.86
CA ILE A 297 -16.30 12.13 7.56
C ILE A 297 -16.47 13.60 7.99
N SER A 298 -15.42 14.20 8.57
CA SER A 298 -15.46 15.59 9.04
C SER A 298 -15.64 16.59 7.89
N LEU A 299 -14.95 16.36 6.76
CA LEU A 299 -15.12 17.15 5.54
C LEU A 299 -16.56 17.05 5.02
N LEU A 300 -17.11 15.85 4.90
CA LEU A 300 -18.45 15.64 4.36
C LEU A 300 -19.54 16.20 5.28
N LEU A 301 -19.35 16.15 6.59
CA LEU A 301 -20.24 16.83 7.55
C LEU A 301 -20.20 18.35 7.34
N LEU A 302 -19.02 18.95 7.21
CA LEU A 302 -18.86 20.38 6.94
C LEU A 302 -19.54 20.81 5.62
N VAL A 303 -19.30 20.05 4.56
CA VAL A 303 -19.89 20.31 3.23
C VAL A 303 -21.40 20.15 3.25
N SER A 304 -21.92 19.13 3.94
CA SER A 304 -23.36 18.93 4.05
C SER A 304 -24.05 20.08 4.79
N VAL A 305 -23.42 20.60 5.85
CA VAL A 305 -23.93 21.74 6.62
C VAL A 305 -23.92 23.03 5.79
N THR A 306 -22.92 23.24 4.94
CA THR A 306 -22.76 24.46 4.14
C THR A 306 -23.57 24.47 2.85
N LEU A 307 -23.43 23.44 2.00
CA LEU A 307 -24.03 23.41 0.66
C LEU A 307 -25.46 22.87 0.64
N LYS A 308 -25.83 22.10 1.67
CA LYS A 308 -27.14 21.45 1.78
C LYS A 308 -27.56 20.60 0.56
N ASN A 309 -26.61 20.11 -0.23
CA ASN A 309 -26.86 19.34 -1.46
C ASN A 309 -26.15 17.98 -1.44
N GLU A 310 -26.89 16.91 -1.76
CA GLU A 310 -26.42 15.52 -1.81
C GLU A 310 -25.31 15.32 -2.85
N PHE A 311 -25.58 15.71 -4.08
CA PHE A 311 -24.66 15.52 -5.20
C PHE A 311 -23.37 16.32 -4.99
N ALA A 312 -23.47 17.55 -4.47
CA ALA A 312 -22.29 18.35 -4.17
C ALA A 312 -21.42 17.72 -3.07
N THR A 313 -22.04 17.16 -2.03
CA THR A 313 -21.34 16.50 -0.92
C THR A 313 -20.56 15.28 -1.42
N LEU A 314 -21.21 14.44 -2.23
CA LEU A 314 -20.55 13.28 -2.86
C LEU A 314 -19.41 13.71 -3.79
N LEU A 315 -19.66 14.69 -4.67
CA LEU A 315 -18.69 15.15 -5.65
C LEU A 315 -17.43 15.70 -4.98
N ILE A 316 -17.57 16.52 -3.94
CA ILE A 316 -16.42 17.07 -3.20
C ILE A 316 -15.63 15.95 -2.52
N GLY A 317 -16.30 14.96 -1.92
CA GLY A 317 -15.64 13.78 -1.36
C GLY A 317 -14.78 13.05 -2.39
N CYS A 318 -15.34 12.79 -3.59
CA CYS A 318 -14.61 12.10 -4.66
C CYS A 318 -13.43 12.93 -5.20
N VAL A 319 -13.61 14.25 -5.37
CA VAL A 319 -12.54 15.13 -5.88
C VAL A 319 -11.33 15.10 -4.95
N VAL A 320 -11.53 15.14 -3.63
CA VAL A 320 -10.42 15.14 -2.65
C VAL A 320 -9.58 13.87 -2.74
N VAL A 321 -10.16 12.73 -3.10
CA VAL A 321 -9.42 11.47 -3.24
C VAL A 321 -8.60 11.42 -4.54
N ILE A 322 -9.04 12.13 -5.59
CA ILE A 322 -8.46 12.07 -6.94
C ILE A 322 -7.50 13.24 -7.20
N VAL A 323 -7.58 14.32 -6.41
CA VAL A 323 -6.80 15.54 -6.66
C VAL A 323 -5.28 15.31 -6.66
N GLU A 324 -4.79 14.28 -5.96
CA GLU A 324 -3.37 13.92 -6.00
C GLU A 324 -2.88 13.67 -7.44
N PHE A 325 -3.70 13.03 -8.27
CA PHE A 325 -3.35 12.74 -9.66
C PHE A 325 -3.16 14.01 -10.51
N ALA A 326 -3.70 15.16 -10.09
CA ALA A 326 -3.58 16.41 -10.83
C ALA A 326 -2.22 17.10 -10.64
N TYR A 327 -1.54 16.87 -9.52
CA TYR A 327 -0.24 17.49 -9.22
C TYR A 327 0.91 16.48 -9.11
N PHE A 328 0.63 15.18 -9.09
CA PHE A 328 1.67 14.16 -9.03
C PHE A 328 2.55 14.18 -10.28
N SER A 329 3.85 14.34 -10.06
CA SER A 329 4.91 14.13 -11.04
C SER A 329 6.12 13.55 -10.31
N ARG A 330 6.83 12.61 -10.93
CA ARG A 330 8.03 12.02 -10.32
C ARG A 330 9.08 13.11 -10.06
N GLY A 331 9.66 13.12 -8.87
CA GLY A 331 10.66 14.11 -8.44
C GLY A 331 10.11 15.49 -8.07
N ILE A 332 8.79 15.71 -8.05
CA ILE A 332 8.21 17.04 -7.75
C ILE A 332 8.47 17.50 -6.30
N GLY A 333 8.73 16.57 -5.38
CA GLY A 333 9.03 16.87 -3.97
C GLY A 333 10.33 17.64 -3.76
N VAL A 334 11.24 17.64 -4.75
CA VAL A 334 12.46 18.47 -4.74
C VAL A 334 12.13 19.96 -4.94
N PHE A 335 11.05 20.26 -5.65
CA PHE A 335 10.68 21.64 -6.04
C PHE A 335 9.48 22.19 -5.28
N ARG A 336 8.67 21.32 -4.65
CA ARG A 336 7.45 21.70 -3.95
C ARG A 336 7.32 20.95 -2.65
N ASP A 337 6.83 21.67 -1.65
CA ASP A 337 6.55 21.11 -0.33
C ASP A 337 5.24 20.30 -0.32
N VAL A 338 5.24 19.17 -1.04
CA VAL A 338 4.11 18.25 -1.19
C VAL A 338 3.65 17.63 0.13
N GLN A 339 4.51 17.65 1.15
CA GLN A 339 4.22 17.20 2.50
C GLN A 339 3.11 18.01 3.16
N TRP A 340 2.88 19.28 2.81
CA TRP A 340 1.80 20.05 3.42
C TRP A 340 0.41 19.76 2.85
N TYR A 341 0.31 18.98 1.79
CA TYR A 341 -0.97 18.64 1.17
C TYR A 341 -1.55 17.37 1.79
N PRO A 342 -2.71 17.42 2.47
CA PRO A 342 -3.34 16.23 3.05
C PRO A 342 -3.56 15.13 2.02
N THR A 343 -3.79 15.50 0.77
CA THR A 343 -4.09 14.61 -0.36
C THR A 343 -2.87 13.81 -0.84
N SER A 344 -1.65 14.21 -0.48
CA SER A 344 -0.43 13.43 -0.76
C SER A 344 -0.36 12.14 0.05
N TYR A 345 -1.18 12.02 1.10
CA TYR A 345 -1.15 10.90 2.03
C TYR A 345 -2.26 9.86 1.78
N VAL A 346 -3.04 9.98 0.69
CA VAL A 346 -4.17 9.06 0.42
C VAL A 346 -3.70 7.61 0.25
N GLN A 347 -2.52 7.42 -0.33
CA GLN A 347 -1.89 6.11 -0.54
C GLN A 347 -1.11 5.67 0.71
N VAL A 348 -1.84 5.44 1.82
CA VAL A 348 -1.29 5.15 3.15
C VAL A 348 -0.19 4.09 3.16
N GLY A 349 -0.37 2.99 2.43
CA GLY A 349 0.60 1.90 2.42
C GLY A 349 1.92 2.25 1.74
N GLN A 350 1.88 3.14 0.73
CA GLN A 350 3.07 3.64 0.03
C GLN A 350 3.84 4.65 0.87
N ILE A 351 3.13 5.48 1.65
CA ILE A 351 3.75 6.41 2.60
C ILE A 351 4.53 5.63 3.66
N ILE A 352 3.91 4.61 4.25
CA ILE A 352 4.56 3.81 5.30
C ILE A 352 5.79 3.05 4.77
N SER A 353 5.72 2.51 3.54
CA SER A 353 6.86 1.84 2.91
C SER A 353 7.96 2.77 2.40
N GLY A 354 7.77 4.09 2.43
CA GLY A 354 8.69 5.05 1.81
C GLY A 354 8.67 5.07 0.28
N TYR A 355 7.81 4.28 -0.38
CA TYR A 355 7.69 4.29 -1.83
C TYR A 355 7.23 5.66 -2.38
N ARG A 356 6.42 6.40 -1.63
CA ARG A 356 6.12 7.80 -2.00
C ARG A 356 7.34 8.70 -1.91
N ASN A 357 8.18 8.53 -0.90
CA ASN A 357 9.45 9.27 -0.78
C ASN A 357 10.34 9.04 -1.99
N TYR A 358 10.47 7.79 -2.44
CA TYR A 358 11.14 7.43 -3.70
C TYR A 358 10.55 8.13 -4.93
N LEU A 359 9.22 8.10 -5.10
CA LEU A 359 8.58 8.71 -6.27
C LEU A 359 8.66 10.24 -6.26
N TYR A 360 8.51 10.88 -5.11
CA TYR A 360 8.52 12.33 -4.98
C TYR A 360 9.94 12.90 -4.87
N GLY A 361 10.94 12.09 -4.49
CA GLY A 361 12.31 12.54 -4.24
C GLY A 361 12.45 13.38 -2.97
N THR A 362 11.76 12.99 -1.90
CA THR A 362 11.74 13.68 -0.59
C THR A 362 11.72 12.64 0.52
N ASP A 363 12.13 12.99 1.74
CA ASP A 363 11.97 12.15 2.93
C ASP A 363 10.88 12.62 3.90
N GLU A 364 10.19 13.70 3.57
CA GLU A 364 9.25 14.33 4.49
C GLU A 364 7.85 13.68 4.50
N LEU A 365 7.52 12.84 3.52
CA LEU A 365 6.26 12.10 3.46
C LEU A 365 6.32 10.85 4.36
N THR A 366 6.29 11.08 5.66
CA THR A 366 6.33 10.03 6.68
C THR A 366 4.95 9.76 7.29
N PHE A 367 4.82 8.63 7.99
CA PHE A 367 3.63 8.32 8.78
C PHE A 367 3.33 9.43 9.80
N GLY A 368 4.33 9.91 10.53
CA GLY A 368 4.16 10.94 11.57
C GLY A 368 3.72 12.30 11.03
N THR A 369 4.28 12.75 9.90
CA THR A 369 3.86 14.01 9.26
C THR A 369 2.44 13.90 8.74
N GLY A 370 2.09 12.77 8.10
CA GLY A 370 0.74 12.49 7.62
C GLY A 370 -0.32 12.48 8.74
N LEU A 371 -0.04 11.80 9.86
CA LEU A 371 -0.94 11.83 11.03
C LEU A 371 -1.19 13.25 11.52
N SER A 372 -0.13 14.07 11.60
CA SER A 372 -0.21 15.43 12.12
C SER A 372 -1.02 16.35 11.21
N ILE A 373 -0.74 16.32 9.91
CA ILE A 373 -1.39 17.19 8.92
C ILE A 373 -2.86 16.83 8.74
N ILE A 374 -3.17 15.53 8.53
CA ILE A 374 -4.55 15.07 8.37
C ILE A 374 -5.33 15.27 9.67
N GLY A 375 -4.72 14.98 10.82
CA GLY A 375 -5.30 15.20 12.13
C GLY A 375 -5.64 16.67 12.37
N LEU A 376 -4.73 17.59 12.06
CA LEU A 376 -4.94 19.03 12.18
C LEU A 376 -6.10 19.49 11.29
N CYS A 377 -6.13 19.08 10.01
CA CYS A 377 -7.23 19.43 9.11
C CYS A 377 -8.57 18.87 9.58
N THR A 378 -8.58 17.65 10.14
CA THR A 378 -9.78 17.03 10.74
C THR A 378 -10.31 17.88 11.89
N CYS A 379 -9.44 18.31 12.81
CA CYS A 379 -9.81 19.21 13.91
C CYS A 379 -10.37 20.54 13.40
N ILE A 380 -9.77 21.13 12.37
CA ILE A 380 -10.26 22.37 11.74
C ILE A 380 -11.67 22.16 11.16
N PHE A 381 -11.92 21.08 10.42
CA PHE A 381 -13.23 20.80 9.85
C PHE A 381 -14.30 20.57 10.92
N LEU A 382 -13.98 19.85 11.99
CA LEU A 382 -14.90 19.66 13.12
C LEU A 382 -15.20 20.98 13.83
N LEU A 383 -14.20 21.83 14.05
CA LEU A 383 -14.37 23.14 14.67
C LEU A 383 -15.25 24.06 13.81
N LEU A 384 -15.02 24.12 12.49
CA LEU A 384 -15.87 24.88 11.57
C LEU A 384 -17.30 24.35 11.57
N THR A 385 -17.47 23.03 11.54
CA THR A 385 -18.80 22.39 11.58
C THR A 385 -19.53 22.74 12.88
N PHE A 386 -18.83 22.73 14.02
CA PHE A 386 -19.37 23.12 15.32
C PHE A 386 -19.82 24.58 15.34
N LEU A 387 -18.98 25.50 14.85
CA LEU A 387 -19.30 26.92 14.81
C LEU A 387 -20.55 27.21 13.95
N ILE A 388 -20.66 26.55 12.79
CA ILE A 388 -21.82 26.73 11.91
C ILE A 388 -23.07 26.10 12.54
N SER A 389 -22.97 24.91 13.12
CA SER A 389 -24.10 24.19 13.70
C SER A 389 -24.68 24.88 14.94
N ASN A 390 -23.89 25.65 15.69
CA ASN A 390 -24.36 26.36 16.90
C ASN A 390 -24.79 27.80 16.63
N HIS A 391 -24.66 28.29 15.40
CA HIS A 391 -25.10 29.63 15.08
C HIS A 391 -26.64 29.71 15.10
N LYS A 392 -27.22 30.69 15.80
CA LYS A 392 -28.68 30.81 16.09
C LYS A 392 -29.61 30.75 14.85
N LYS A 393 -29.09 31.00 13.66
CA LYS A 393 -29.84 30.95 12.38
C LYS A 393 -29.77 29.58 11.69
N PHE A 394 -28.94 28.66 12.18
CA PHE A 394 -28.84 27.32 11.61
C PHE A 394 -30.02 26.47 12.07
N LYS A 395 -30.74 25.92 11.09
CA LYS A 395 -31.64 24.79 11.28
C LYS A 395 -31.09 23.66 10.41
N LEU A 396 -30.91 22.48 11.00
CA LEU A 396 -30.50 21.27 10.29
C LEU A 396 -31.52 20.86 9.19
N LEU A 397 -32.72 21.45 9.21
CA LEU A 397 -33.79 21.36 8.22
C LEU A 397 -33.83 22.61 7.35
#